data_AF-A0A959QEG9-F1
#
_entry.id   AF-A0A959QEG9-F1
#
_cell.length_a   1.000
_cell.length_b   1.000
_cell.length_c   1.000
_cell.angle_alpha   90.00
_cell.angle_beta   90.00
_cell.angle_gamma   90.00
#
_symmetry.space_group_name_H-M   'P 1'
#
loop_
_entity.id
_entity.type
_entity.pdbx_description
1 polymer ?
#
loop_
_entity_poly.entity_id
_entity_poly.type
_entity_poly.pdbx_seq_one_letter_code
_entity_poly.pdbx_strand_id
1 'polypeptide(L)'
;QQLGLEQVEVLTGPFTEKLPEALEKLSTVDLVYLDGHHRYRPTLEYFEACLPRVHAQTVFLLDDLYWSAEMADAWAAIKRHPEVKLTVDLFFLG
;
A
#
# COMPACT_ATOMS: atom_id res chain seq x y z
N GLN A 1 2.09 26.16 12.25
CA GLN A 1 1.23 26.19 11.05
C GLN A 1 0.29 25.00 11.15
N GLN A 2 -1.03 25.20 11.05
CA GLN A 2 -2.02 24.13 11.13
C GLN A 2 -2.59 23.94 9.73
N LEU A 3 -2.56 22.72 9.18
CA LEU A 3 -2.87 22.46 7.77
C LEU A 3 -4.36 22.58 7.42
N GLY A 4 -5.25 22.79 8.39
CA GLY A 4 -6.68 23.02 8.15
C GLY A 4 -7.42 21.84 7.52
N LEU A 5 -6.92 20.61 7.71
CA LEU A 5 -7.50 19.40 7.12
C LEU A 5 -8.66 18.90 7.99
N GLU A 6 -9.83 18.71 7.38
CA GLU A 6 -11.06 18.31 8.09
C GLU A 6 -11.44 16.83 7.91
N GLN A 7 -10.84 16.15 6.92
CA GLN A 7 -11.16 14.76 6.55
C GLN A 7 -9.91 13.87 6.63
N VAL A 8 -9.20 13.98 7.76
CA VAL A 8 -7.99 13.19 8.02
C VAL A 8 -8.15 12.48 9.35
N GLU A 9 -8.02 11.16 9.30
CA GLU A 9 -7.90 10.32 10.49
C GLU A 9 -6.46 9.81 10.59
N VAL A 10 -5.87 9.95 11.78
CA VAL A 10 -4.52 9.44 12.07
C VAL A 10 -4.66 8.30 13.06
N LEU A 11 -4.22 7.11 12.65
CA LEU A 11 -4.16 5.94 13.50
C LEU A 11 -2.72 5.70 13.95
N THR A 12 -2.45 5.89 15.25
CA THR A 12 -1.13 5.69 15.83
C THR A 12 -1.01 4.28 16.41
N GLY A 13 -0.06 3.50 15.90
CA GLY A 13 0.23 2.15 16.37
C GLY A 13 0.88 1.29 15.30
N PRO A 14 1.18 0.01 15.60
CA PRO A 14 1.72 -0.93 14.62
C PRO A 14 0.75 -1.16 13.46
N PHE A 15 1.27 -1.32 12.23
CA PHE A 15 0.43 -1.60 11.05
C PHE A 15 -0.37 -2.90 11.21
N THR A 16 0.17 -3.91 11.88
CA THR A 16 -0.52 -5.17 12.17
C THR A 16 -1.82 -4.99 12.96
N GLU A 17 -1.96 -3.88 13.69
CA GLU A 17 -3.15 -3.54 14.47
C GLU A 17 -3.98 -2.46 13.77
N LYS A 18 -3.33 -1.43 13.22
CA LYS A 18 -4.00 -0.23 12.69
C LYS A 18 -4.46 -0.35 11.24
N LEU A 19 -3.80 -1.16 10.41
CA LEU A 19 -4.23 -1.37 9.03
C LEU A 19 -5.59 -2.09 8.97
N PRO A 20 -5.83 -3.20 9.72
CA PRO A 20 -7.15 -3.80 9.79
C PRO A 20 -8.23 -2.83 10.30
N GLU A 21 -7.94 -2.06 11.35
CA GLU A 21 -8.85 -1.05 11.90
C GLU A 21 -9.24 0.01 10.84
N ALA A 22 -8.27 0.49 10.05
CA ALA A 22 -8.53 1.41 8.96
C ALA A 22 -9.42 0.79 7.87
N LEU A 23 -9.10 -0.44 7.47
CA LEU A 23 -9.82 -1.16 6.41
C LEU A 23 -11.23 -1.58 6.81
N GLU A 24 -11.53 -1.70 8.10
CA GLU A 24 -12.90 -1.91 8.59
C GLU A 24 -13.77 -0.65 8.45
N LYS A 25 -13.18 0.53 8.61
CA LYS A 25 -13.87 1.82 8.44
C LYS A 25 -14.10 2.18 6.97
N LEU A 26 -13.26 1.67 6.06
CA LEU A 26 -13.34 1.93 4.63
C LEU A 26 -14.21 0.88 3.92
N SER A 27 -15.25 1.31 3.21
CA SER A 27 -16.05 0.40 2.36
C SER A 27 -15.27 -0.06 1.13
N THR A 28 -14.55 0.87 0.52
CA THR A 28 -13.67 0.67 -0.64
C THR A 28 -12.43 1.53 -0.50
N VAL A 29 -11.35 1.17 -1.19
CA VAL A 29 -10.11 1.94 -1.23
C VAL A 29 -9.79 2.35 -2.65
N ASP A 30 -9.78 3.65 -2.93
CA ASP A 30 -9.40 4.20 -4.24
C ASP A 30 -7.88 4.28 -4.42
N LEU A 31 -7.15 4.59 -3.35
CA LEU A 31 -5.70 4.77 -3.36
C LEU A 31 -5.08 4.20 -2.08
N VAL A 32 -4.03 3.40 -2.25
CA VAL A 32 -3.15 2.95 -1.17
C VAL A 32 -1.74 3.46 -1.46
N TYR A 33 -1.14 4.15 -0.50
CA TYR A 33 0.28 4.50 -0.54
C TYR A 33 1.02 3.68 0.53
N LEU A 34 1.93 2.81 0.10
CA LEU A 34 2.73 1.93 0.95
C LEU A 34 4.17 2.45 1.00
N ASP A 35 4.48 3.17 2.08
CA ASP A 35 5.79 3.68 2.45
C ASP A 35 6.12 3.18 3.87
N GLY A 36 6.42 1.89 3.95
CA GLY A 36 6.40 1.10 5.18
C GLY A 36 7.72 0.42 5.50
N HIS A 37 7.68 -0.83 5.95
CA HIS A 37 8.87 -1.53 6.47
C HIS A 37 9.94 -1.84 5.40
N HIS A 38 9.72 -1.55 4.12
CA HIS A 38 10.59 -1.86 2.96
C HIS A 38 11.24 -3.26 3.01
N ARG A 39 10.44 -4.26 3.41
CA ARG A 39 10.83 -5.67 3.47
C ARG A 39 9.81 -6.50 2.71
N TYR A 40 10.27 -7.63 2.16
CA TYR A 40 9.45 -8.46 1.28
C TYR A 40 8.10 -8.82 1.90
N ARG A 41 8.16 -9.43 3.09
CA ARG A 41 6.99 -10.00 3.75
C ARG A 41 5.99 -8.95 4.22
N PRO A 42 6.36 -7.91 4.98
CA PRO A 42 5.42 -6.85 5.36
C PRO A 42 4.76 -6.16 4.15
N THR A 43 5.51 -5.87 3.08
CA THR A 43 4.94 -5.22 1.89
C THR A 43 3.84 -6.07 1.26
N LEU A 44 4.05 -7.40 1.15
CA LEU A 44 3.00 -8.31 0.66
C LEU A 44 1.84 -8.42 1.63
N GLU A 45 2.09 -8.54 2.93
CA GLU A 45 1.04 -8.64 3.95
C GLU A 45 0.12 -7.38 3.93
N TYR A 46 0.69 -6.19 3.77
CA TYR A 46 -0.09 -4.95 3.67
C TYR A 46 -0.88 -4.88 2.36
N PHE A 47 -0.25 -5.22 1.23
CA PHE A 47 -0.92 -5.29 -0.07
C PHE A 47 -2.12 -6.26 -0.03
N GLU A 48 -1.91 -7.48 0.47
CA GLU A 48 -2.93 -8.52 0.56
C GLU A 48 -4.06 -8.14 1.52
N ALA A 49 -3.75 -7.50 2.64
CA ALA A 49 -4.76 -7.02 3.58
C ALA A 49 -5.73 -6.01 2.94
N CYS A 50 -5.27 -5.21 1.98
CA CYS A 50 -6.12 -4.25 1.27
C CYS A 50 -7.05 -4.90 0.24
N LEU A 51 -6.70 -6.06 -0.33
CA LEU A 51 -7.42 -6.71 -1.44
C LEU A 51 -8.94 -6.86 -1.23
N PRO A 52 -9.46 -7.19 -0.03
CA PRO A 52 -10.91 -7.28 0.19
C PRO A 52 -11.67 -5.97 0.02
N ARG A 53 -10.97 -4.82 -0.05
CA ARG A 53 -11.57 -3.47 -0.18
C ARG A 53 -11.28 -2.81 -1.53
N VAL A 54 -10.60 -3.48 -2.46
CA VAL A 54 -10.24 -2.89 -3.75
C VAL A 54 -11.39 -2.99 -4.77
N HIS A 55 -11.34 -2.15 -5.78
CA HIS A 55 -12.21 -2.18 -6.96
C HIS A 55 -11.36 -1.94 -8.22
N ALA A 56 -11.99 -1.98 -9.39
CA ALA A 56 -11.30 -1.90 -10.69
C ALA A 56 -10.48 -0.61 -10.92
N GLN A 57 -10.69 0.43 -10.10
CA GLN A 57 -9.98 1.72 -10.19
C GLN A 57 -9.04 1.97 -9.01
N THR A 58 -8.87 1.00 -8.10
CA THR A 58 -7.92 1.12 -7.00
C THR A 58 -6.50 1.22 -7.54
N VAL A 59 -5.73 2.17 -7.01
CA VAL A 59 -4.31 2.33 -7.31
C VAL A 59 -3.49 2.02 -6.07
N PHE A 60 -2.45 1.22 -6.24
CA PHE A 60 -1.40 1.04 -5.24
C PHE A 60 -0.15 1.79 -5.69
N LEU A 61 0.37 2.64 -4.80
CA LEU A 61 1.66 3.30 -4.92
C LEU A 61 2.58 2.67 -3.88
N LEU A 62 3.68 2.09 -4.35
CA LEU A 62 4.69 1.46 -3.50
C LEU A 62 5.97 2.28 -3.60
N ASP A 63 6.47 2.73 -2.47
CA ASP A 63 7.70 3.50 -2.42
C ASP A 63 8.95 2.60 -2.37
N ASP A 64 10.08 3.14 -2.78
CA ASP A 64 11.40 2.52 -2.62
C ASP A 64 11.54 1.10 -3.23
N LEU A 65 10.94 0.88 -4.41
CA LEU A 65 10.96 -0.41 -5.12
C LEU A 65 12.37 -0.99 -5.33
N TYR A 66 13.37 -0.13 -5.55
CA TYR A 66 14.76 -0.50 -5.84
C TYR A 66 15.70 -0.40 -4.63
N TRP A 67 15.17 -0.14 -3.44
CA TRP A 67 15.97 -0.01 -2.22
C TRP A 67 16.74 -1.29 -1.85
N SER A 68 16.14 -2.47 -2.09
CA SER A 68 16.75 -3.75 -1.74
C SER A 68 16.28 -4.88 -2.65
N ALA A 69 17.01 -6.00 -2.64
CA ALA A 69 16.59 -7.23 -3.32
C ALA A 69 15.22 -7.72 -2.82
N GLU A 70 14.94 -7.58 -1.52
CA GLU A 70 13.64 -7.94 -0.95
C GLU A 70 12.49 -7.08 -1.49
N MET A 71 12.71 -5.78 -1.72
CA MET A 71 11.70 -4.92 -2.32
C MET A 71 11.50 -5.21 -3.81
N ALA A 72 12.59 -5.50 -4.53
CA ALA A 72 12.50 -5.96 -5.91
C ALA A 72 11.73 -7.29 -6.03
N ASP A 73 11.93 -8.22 -5.09
CA ASP A 73 11.19 -9.47 -5.01
C ASP A 73 9.71 -9.24 -4.66
N ALA A 74 9.40 -8.31 -3.74
CA ALA A 74 8.03 -7.95 -3.39
C ALA A 74 7.30 -7.36 -4.59
N TRP A 75 7.97 -6.46 -5.32
CA TRP A 75 7.46 -5.89 -6.56
C TRP A 75 7.18 -6.96 -7.61
N ALA A 76 8.11 -7.90 -7.78
CA ALA A 76 7.94 -9.01 -8.71
C ALA A 76 6.76 -9.91 -8.31
N ALA A 77 6.53 -10.13 -7.02
CA ALA A 77 5.38 -10.88 -6.52
C ALA A 77 4.06 -10.15 -6.77
N ILE A 78 3.98 -8.85 -6.45
CA ILE A 78 2.78 -8.02 -6.68
C ILE A 78 2.42 -7.97 -8.16
N LYS A 79 3.41 -7.77 -9.06
CA LYS A 79 3.20 -7.80 -10.52
C LYS A 79 2.53 -9.09 -11.02
N ARG A 80 2.78 -10.23 -10.35
CA ARG A 80 2.23 -11.54 -10.72
C ARG A 80 0.90 -11.85 -10.04
N HIS A 81 0.45 -11.01 -9.11
CA HIS A 81 -0.77 -11.28 -8.36
C HIS A 81 -2.00 -11.19 -9.29
N PRO A 82 -2.96 -12.14 -9.24
CA PRO A 82 -4.08 -12.20 -10.20
C PRO A 82 -5.01 -10.98 -10.18
N GLU A 83 -5.08 -10.27 -9.05
CA GLU A 83 -5.85 -9.01 -8.92
C GLU A 83 -5.16 -7.82 -9.60
N VAL A 84 -3.86 -7.89 -9.87
CA VAL A 84 -3.11 -6.80 -10.52
C VAL A 84 -3.27 -6.90 -12.03
N LYS A 85 -3.85 -5.85 -12.64
CA LYS A 85 -4.12 -5.80 -14.10
C LYS A 85 -3.11 -4.98 -14.87
N LEU A 86 -2.54 -3.97 -14.23
CA LEU A 86 -1.56 -3.07 -14.82
C LEU A 86 -0.53 -2.72 -13.76
N THR A 87 0.72 -2.63 -14.19
CA THR A 87 1.81 -2.08 -13.38
C THR A 87 2.55 -1.03 -14.18
N VAL A 88 2.96 0.02 -13.49
CA VAL A 88 3.77 1.10 -14.05
C VAL A 88 4.97 1.24 -13.13
N ASP A 89 6.16 1.17 -13.72
CA ASP A 89 7.42 1.35 -13.02
C ASP A 89 7.99 2.69 -13.43
N LEU A 90 8.07 3.61 -12.48
CA LEU A 90 8.55 4.98 -12.72
C LEU A 90 10.06 5.12 -12.52
N PHE A 91 10.76 4.02 -12.16
CA PHE A 91 12.17 3.97 -11.77
C PHE A 91 12.52 4.84 -10.57
N PHE A 92 12.37 6.15 -10.71
CA PHE A 92 12.56 7.15 -9.68
C PHE A 92 11.51 8.26 -9.85
N LEU A 93 10.73 8.52 -8.80
CA LEU A 93 9.81 9.65 -8.71
C LEU A 93 9.75 10.11 -7.25
N GLY A 94 10.37 11.26 -6.96
CA GLY A 94 10.45 11.82 -5.61
C GLY A 94 11.80 12.46 -5.35
#